data_AF-A0A7C4U965-F1
#
_entry.id   AF-A0A7C4U965-F1
#
_cell.length_a   1.000
_cell.length_b   1.000
_cell.length_c   1.000
_cell.angle_alpha   90.00
_cell.angle_beta   90.00
_cell.angle_gamma   90.00
#
_symmetry.space_group_name_H-M   'P 1'
#
loop_
_entity.id
_entity.type
_entity.pdbx_description
1 polymer ?
#
loop_
_entity_poly.entity_id
_entity_poly.type
_entity_poly.pdbx_seq_one_letter_code
_entity_poly.pdbx_strand_id
1 'polypeptide(L)'
;MTIRLRSLLLLTALLALPASAGAFPRPLPSASAIFSHSDALDLLYLGKDRPYWIRMHLRIGDKSFGRLWEEYLDAQFKFLDRNNDGRLDETECDRVMNALTMRQIILTGYPNVTGANPAALRLLDTDLSGFVSRAELANYFQTSGMLRLLVQGLYDP
;
A
#
# COMPACT_ATOMS: atom_id res chain seq x y z
N MET A 1 21.55 73.92 26.09
CA MET A 1 22.52 74.49 25.12
C MET A 1 23.61 73.46 24.87
N THR A 2 23.94 73.23 23.60
CA THR A 2 25.05 72.44 23.00
C THR A 2 25.05 70.90 23.01
N ILE A 3 24.98 70.39 21.78
CA ILE A 3 25.09 69.03 21.22
C ILE A 3 26.53 68.49 21.32
N ARG A 4 26.73 67.16 21.45
CA ARG A 4 27.77 66.43 20.69
C ARG A 4 27.33 65.01 20.29
N LEU A 5 27.34 64.82 18.98
CA LEU A 5 27.10 63.63 18.18
C LEU A 5 28.44 62.90 17.96
N ARG A 6 28.57 61.60 18.27
CA ARG A 6 29.60 60.71 17.69
C ARG A 6 29.14 59.24 17.68
N SER A 7 28.67 58.84 16.50
CA SER A 7 29.04 57.62 15.77
C SER A 7 28.82 56.23 16.38
N LEU A 8 27.86 55.52 15.77
CA LEU A 8 28.00 54.20 15.11
C LEU A 8 28.44 53.00 15.98
N LEU A 9 27.55 52.00 16.16
CA LEU A 9 27.83 50.62 15.74
C LEU A 9 26.63 49.66 15.94
N LEU A 10 26.18 49.13 14.80
CA LEU A 10 25.62 47.80 14.52
C LEU A 10 24.30 47.35 15.18
N LEU A 11 23.28 47.48 14.35
CA LEU A 11 22.00 46.77 14.34
C LEU A 11 22.23 45.25 14.18
N THR A 12 21.88 44.45 15.18
CA THR A 12 21.66 43.00 15.02
C THR A 12 20.21 42.70 15.41
N ALA A 13 19.32 42.79 14.42
CA ALA A 13 17.97 42.26 14.52
C ALA A 13 18.03 40.73 14.34
N LEU A 14 18.03 39.99 15.45
CA LEU A 14 17.82 38.55 15.43
C LEU A 14 16.32 38.29 15.23
N LEU A 15 15.91 38.09 13.97
CA LEU A 15 14.58 37.58 13.65
C LEU A 15 14.45 36.17 14.21
N ALA A 16 13.76 36.03 15.34
CA ALA A 16 13.25 34.75 15.80
C ALA A 16 12.05 34.35 14.91
N LEU A 17 12.27 33.51 13.89
CA LEU A 17 11.17 32.78 13.26
C LEU A 17 10.65 31.74 14.26
N PRO A 18 9.35 31.72 14.60
CA PRO A 18 8.78 30.56 15.26
C PRO A 18 8.83 29.40 14.25
N ALA A 19 9.57 28.35 14.62
CA ALA A 19 9.47 27.06 13.95
C ALA A 19 8.04 26.54 14.15
N SER A 20 7.16 26.84 13.20
CA SER A 20 5.95 26.04 13.02
C SER A 20 6.42 24.63 12.75
N ALA A 21 6.30 23.77 13.76
CA ALA A 21 6.38 22.34 13.62
C ALA A 21 5.39 21.98 12.51
N GLY A 22 5.92 21.77 11.30
CA GLY A 22 5.18 21.22 10.20
C GLY A 22 4.67 19.88 10.69
N ALA A 23 3.38 19.83 11.00
CA ALA A 23 2.69 18.57 11.11
C ALA A 23 2.92 17.89 9.76
N PHE A 24 3.84 16.93 9.71
CA PHE A 24 3.91 15.98 8.63
C PHE A 24 2.47 15.51 8.42
N PRO A 25 1.93 15.59 7.19
CA PRO A 25 0.61 15.04 6.95
C PRO A 25 0.63 13.62 7.49
N ARG A 26 -0.19 13.36 8.50
CA ARG A 26 -0.34 12.03 9.08
C ARG A 26 -0.53 11.11 7.88
N PRO A 27 0.32 10.07 7.68
CA PRO A 27 0.08 9.13 6.60
C PRO A 27 -1.38 8.73 6.71
N LEU A 28 -2.13 8.93 5.63
CA LEU A 28 -3.52 8.48 5.57
C LEU A 28 -3.52 7.06 6.11
N PRO A 29 -4.40 6.71 7.07
CA PRO A 29 -4.42 5.35 7.59
C PRO A 29 -4.39 4.42 6.40
N SER A 30 -3.31 3.63 6.30
CA SER A 30 -3.15 2.68 5.21
C SER A 30 -4.47 1.95 5.06
N ALA A 31 -5.00 1.84 3.84
CA ALA A 31 -6.25 1.12 3.62
C ALA A 31 -6.22 -0.28 4.27
N SER A 32 -5.02 -0.84 4.48
CA SER A 32 -4.71 -2.00 5.31
C SER A 32 -5.38 -1.99 6.71
N ALA A 33 -5.43 -0.85 7.42
CA ALA A 33 -6.04 -0.74 8.75
C ALA A 33 -7.57 -0.81 8.74
N ILE A 34 -8.22 -0.45 7.62
CA ILE A 34 -9.68 -0.47 7.49
C ILE A 34 -10.18 -1.89 7.16
N PHE A 35 -9.31 -2.76 6.64
CA PHE A 35 -9.72 -4.07 6.08
C PHE A 35 -8.94 -5.29 6.62
N SER A 36 -8.02 -5.15 7.58
CA SER A 36 -7.13 -6.26 7.98
C SER A 36 -7.79 -7.39 8.79
N HIS A 37 -9.00 -7.21 9.32
CA HIS A 37 -9.67 -8.23 10.15
C HIS A 37 -11.17 -8.35 9.87
N SER A 38 -11.66 -7.70 8.82
CA SER A 38 -13.08 -7.72 8.45
C SER A 38 -13.40 -8.97 7.63
N ASP A 39 -14.30 -9.82 8.13
CA ASP A 39 -14.94 -10.88 7.35
C ASP A 39 -15.86 -10.30 6.26
N ALA A 40 -16.22 -9.01 6.38
CA ALA A 40 -17.15 -8.32 5.51
C ALA A 40 -16.43 -7.66 4.32
N LEU A 41 -16.88 -8.01 3.11
CA LEU A 41 -16.58 -7.34 1.85
C LEU A 41 -17.84 -6.59 1.39
N ASP A 42 -17.72 -5.28 1.24
CA ASP A 42 -18.79 -4.42 0.74
C ASP A 42 -18.64 -4.23 -0.78
N LEU A 43 -19.69 -4.57 -1.52
CA LEU A 43 -19.81 -4.41 -2.97
C LEU A 43 -20.94 -3.43 -3.27
N LEU A 44 -20.62 -2.34 -3.96
CA LEU A 44 -21.62 -1.46 -4.55
C LEU A 44 -21.85 -1.89 -6.00
N TYR A 45 -23.02 -2.47 -6.27
CA TYR A 45 -23.44 -2.86 -7.61
C TYR A 45 -24.42 -1.82 -8.17
N LEU A 46 -24.04 -1.13 -9.23
CA LEU A 46 -24.88 -0.14 -9.90
C LEU A 46 -25.76 -0.82 -10.95
N GLY A 47 -26.90 -1.36 -10.52
CA GLY A 47 -27.88 -1.96 -11.41
C GLY A 47 -28.65 -0.91 -12.23
N LYS A 48 -29.32 -1.36 -13.30
CA LYS A 48 -30.04 -0.50 -14.26
C LYS A 48 -31.07 0.43 -13.59
N ASP A 49 -31.84 -0.09 -12.65
CA ASP A 49 -32.94 0.65 -12.02
C ASP A 49 -32.54 1.32 -10.70
N ARG A 50 -31.51 0.80 -10.01
CA ARG A 50 -31.02 1.30 -8.72
C ARG A 50 -29.66 0.71 -8.32
N PRO A 51 -28.89 1.40 -7.47
CA PRO A 51 -27.73 0.82 -6.81
C PRO A 51 -28.14 -0.21 -5.75
N TYR A 52 -27.29 -1.23 -5.59
CA TYR A 52 -27.36 -2.25 -4.55
C TYR A 52 -26.08 -2.22 -3.72
N TRP A 53 -26.22 -2.18 -2.41
CA TRP A 53 -25.11 -2.41 -1.48
C TRP A 53 -25.19 -3.84 -0.96
N ILE A 54 -24.21 -4.65 -1.32
CA ILE A 54 -24.11 -6.06 -0.96
C ILE A 54 -22.95 -6.21 0.02
N ARG A 55 -23.23 -6.72 1.21
CA ARG A 55 -22.20 -7.09 2.19
C ARG A 55 -22.04 -8.61 2.22
N MET A 56 -20.84 -9.09 1.93
CA MET A 56 -20.51 -10.52 1.91
C MET A 56 -19.61 -10.87 3.09
N HIS A 57 -19.96 -11.92 3.81
CA HIS A 57 -19.11 -12.48 4.87
C HIS A 57 -18.41 -13.73 4.35
N LEU A 58 -17.15 -13.61 3.91
CA LEU A 58 -16.44 -14.72 3.27
C LEU A 58 -15.56 -15.47 4.27
N ARG A 59 -15.78 -16.79 4.38
CA ARG A 59 -15.07 -17.70 5.28
C ARG A 59 -14.68 -18.97 4.54
N ILE A 60 -13.52 -19.53 4.86
CA ILE A 60 -13.07 -20.85 4.40
C ILE A 60 -12.81 -21.68 5.65
N GLY A 61 -13.66 -22.67 5.89
CA GLY A 61 -13.70 -23.38 7.17
C GLY A 61 -14.02 -22.43 8.33
N ASP A 62 -13.15 -22.42 9.33
CA ASP A 62 -13.25 -21.59 10.54
C ASP A 62 -12.56 -20.22 10.41
N LYS A 63 -11.86 -19.96 9.30
CA LYS A 63 -11.10 -18.72 9.08
C LYS A 63 -11.84 -17.75 8.18
N SER A 64 -11.73 -16.47 8.50
CA SER A 64 -12.18 -15.40 7.62
C SER A 64 -11.25 -15.21 6.45
N PHE A 65 -11.80 -14.71 5.34
CA PHE A 65 -11.00 -14.40 4.17
C PHE A 65 -9.89 -13.38 4.47
N GLY A 66 -10.18 -12.35 5.27
CA GLY A 66 -9.18 -11.37 5.70
C GLY A 66 -8.00 -12.03 6.43
N ARG A 67 -8.27 -12.96 7.34
CA ARG A 67 -7.21 -13.70 8.04
C ARG A 67 -6.36 -14.55 7.09
N LEU A 68 -7.00 -15.27 6.17
CA LEU A 68 -6.29 -16.08 5.18
C LEU A 68 -5.42 -15.24 4.25
N TRP A 69 -5.87 -14.02 3.93
CA TRP A 69 -5.10 -13.06 3.16
C TRP A 69 -3.82 -12.62 3.88
N GLU A 70 -3.90 -12.30 5.17
CA GLU A 70 -2.74 -11.94 5.97
C GLU A 70 -1.77 -13.14 6.12
N GLU A 71 -2.29 -14.35 6.36
CA GLU A 71 -1.48 -15.58 6.43
C GLU A 71 -0.76 -15.86 5.10
N TYR A 72 -1.41 -15.62 3.96
CA TYR A 72 -0.80 -15.72 2.63
C TYR A 72 0.33 -14.70 2.46
N LEU A 73 0.10 -13.43 2.80
CA LEU A 73 1.11 -12.38 2.69
C LEU A 73 2.33 -12.66 3.57
N ASP A 74 2.12 -13.19 4.78
CA ASP A 74 3.21 -13.56 5.68
C ASP A 74 4.03 -14.71 5.11
N ALA A 75 3.37 -15.75 4.58
CA ALA A 75 4.04 -16.87 3.94
C ALA A 75 4.80 -16.43 2.68
N GLN A 76 4.21 -15.54 1.87
CA GLN A 76 4.82 -15.01 0.66
C GLN A 76 6.05 -14.14 1.00
N PHE A 77 5.95 -13.27 2.00
CA PHE A 77 7.05 -12.42 2.44
C PHE A 77 8.22 -13.26 2.95
N LYS A 78 7.94 -14.23 3.84
CA LYS A 78 8.95 -15.18 4.34
C LYS A 78 9.58 -16.03 3.23
N PHE A 79 8.82 -16.34 2.18
CA PHE A 79 9.36 -17.05 1.04
C PHE A 79 10.27 -16.16 0.18
N LEU A 80 10.01 -14.86 0.09
CA LEU A 80 10.81 -13.93 -0.69
C LEU A 80 12.10 -13.53 0.04
N ASP A 81 12.02 -13.32 1.36
CA ASP A 81 13.13 -13.01 2.25
C ASP A 81 14.03 -14.25 2.43
N ARG A 82 15.11 -14.32 1.62
CA ARG A 82 16.01 -15.48 1.56
C ARG A 82 17.12 -15.40 2.55
N ASN A 83 17.58 -14.19 2.82
CA ASN A 83 18.61 -13.93 3.81
C ASN A 83 18.02 -13.90 5.25
N ASN A 84 16.68 -13.87 5.38
CA ASN A 84 15.92 -13.87 6.62
C ASN A 84 16.25 -12.65 7.51
N ASP A 85 16.46 -11.49 6.88
CA ASP A 85 16.77 -10.22 7.56
C ASP A 85 15.53 -9.36 7.84
N GLY A 86 14.34 -9.83 7.45
CA GLY A 86 13.05 -9.22 7.75
C GLY A 86 12.63 -8.11 6.78
N ARG A 87 13.35 -7.92 5.68
CA ARG A 87 13.08 -6.96 4.60
C ARG A 87 13.46 -7.60 3.27
N LEU A 88 12.94 -7.07 2.17
CA LEU A 88 13.31 -7.56 0.84
C LEU A 88 14.25 -6.57 0.17
N ASP A 89 15.41 -7.05 -0.26
CA ASP A 89 16.32 -6.29 -1.12
C ASP A 89 15.90 -6.32 -2.59
N GLU A 90 16.63 -5.62 -3.46
CA GLU A 90 16.35 -5.57 -4.91
C GLU A 90 16.34 -6.97 -5.55
N THR A 91 17.27 -7.84 -5.17
CA THR A 91 17.40 -9.19 -5.74
C THR A 91 16.27 -10.11 -5.28
N GLU A 92 15.76 -9.92 -4.07
CA GLU A 92 14.59 -10.61 -3.56
C GLU A 92 13.30 -10.07 -4.18
N CYS A 93 13.22 -8.76 -4.46
CA CYS A 93 12.11 -8.13 -5.17
C CYS A 93 11.99 -8.61 -6.63
N ASP A 94 13.09 -9.01 -7.27
CA ASP A 94 13.06 -9.63 -8.61
C ASP A 94 12.30 -10.97 -8.65
N ARG A 95 11.91 -11.51 -7.50
CA ARG A 95 11.09 -12.73 -7.40
C ARG A 95 9.63 -12.42 -7.09
N VAL A 96 9.30 -11.16 -6.82
CA VAL A 96 7.93 -10.72 -6.61
C VAL A 96 7.21 -10.78 -7.94
N MET A 97 6.20 -11.66 -8.02
CA MET A 97 5.33 -11.71 -9.18
C MET A 97 4.59 -10.38 -9.31
N ASN A 98 4.66 -9.76 -10.48
CA ASN A 98 3.90 -8.54 -10.72
C ASN A 98 2.38 -8.80 -10.58
N ALA A 99 1.65 -7.77 -10.17
CA ALA A 99 0.22 -7.87 -9.91
C ALA A 99 -0.63 -8.16 -11.16
N LEU A 100 -0.17 -7.77 -12.37
CA LEU A 100 -0.89 -8.04 -13.61
C LEU A 100 -0.88 -9.53 -13.95
N THR A 101 0.29 -10.18 -13.87
CA THR A 101 0.46 -11.61 -14.02
C THR A 101 -0.37 -12.34 -12.98
N MET A 102 -0.29 -11.94 -11.70
CA MET A 102 -1.12 -12.55 -10.65
C MET A 102 -2.61 -12.45 -10.98
N ARG A 103 -3.09 -11.27 -11.40
CA ARG A 103 -4.47 -11.08 -11.82
C ARG A 103 -4.85 -11.97 -12.99
N GLN A 104 -3.97 -12.15 -13.97
CA GLN A 104 -4.22 -13.04 -15.11
C GLN A 104 -4.34 -14.50 -14.68
N ILE A 105 -3.52 -14.96 -13.74
CA ILE A 105 -3.64 -16.30 -13.16
C ILE A 105 -4.98 -16.47 -12.44
N ILE A 106 -5.38 -15.50 -11.62
CA ILE A 106 -6.67 -15.52 -10.92
C ILE A 106 -7.85 -15.55 -11.90
N LEU A 107 -7.77 -14.77 -12.98
CA LEU A 107 -8.82 -14.68 -13.99
C LEU A 107 -8.96 -15.94 -14.85
N THR A 108 -7.83 -16.52 -15.25
CA THR A 108 -7.82 -17.64 -16.21
C THR A 108 -7.82 -18.99 -15.52
N GLY A 109 -7.41 -19.06 -14.25
CA GLY A 109 -7.13 -20.32 -13.55
C GLY A 109 -5.86 -21.03 -14.05
N TYR A 110 -5.14 -20.45 -15.02
CA TYR A 110 -3.94 -21.05 -15.62
C TYR A 110 -2.70 -20.25 -15.24
N PRO A 111 -1.72 -20.86 -14.53
CA PRO A 111 -0.46 -20.22 -14.19
C PRO A 111 0.46 -20.16 -15.41
N ASN A 112 0.15 -19.33 -16.40
CA ASN A 112 1.11 -19.01 -17.46
C ASN A 112 2.04 -17.88 -16.99
N VAL A 113 3.11 -18.28 -16.29
CA VAL A 113 4.15 -17.37 -15.76
C VAL A 113 5.29 -17.12 -16.76
N THR A 114 5.18 -17.65 -17.98
CA THR A 114 6.21 -17.52 -19.01
C THR A 114 6.30 -16.05 -19.45
N GLY A 115 7.43 -15.39 -19.17
CA GLY A 115 7.63 -13.97 -19.48
C GLY A 115 6.99 -13.00 -18.48
N ALA A 116 6.60 -13.48 -17.29
CA ALA A 116 6.18 -12.59 -16.21
C ALA A 116 7.35 -11.72 -15.75
N ASN A 117 7.27 -10.41 -15.99
CA ASN A 117 8.26 -9.48 -15.47
C ASN A 117 8.10 -9.34 -13.94
N PRO A 118 9.19 -9.23 -13.18
CA PRO A 118 9.08 -8.92 -11.77
C PRO A 118 8.44 -7.56 -11.53
N ALA A 119 7.87 -7.38 -10.34
CA ALA A 119 7.45 -6.06 -9.90
C ALA A 119 8.69 -5.17 -9.74
N ALA A 120 8.70 -4.00 -10.38
CA ALA A 120 9.80 -3.06 -10.21
C ALA A 120 9.90 -2.64 -8.73
N LEU A 121 11.11 -2.65 -8.16
CA LEU A 121 11.36 -2.27 -6.76
C LEU A 121 10.68 -0.94 -6.39
N ARG A 122 10.74 0.05 -7.27
CA ARG A 122 10.10 1.36 -7.08
C ARG A 122 8.57 1.33 -6.91
N LEU A 123 7.90 0.29 -7.40
CA LEU A 123 6.46 0.11 -7.18
C LEU A 123 6.16 -0.53 -5.82
N LEU A 124 7.13 -1.22 -5.23
CA LEU A 124 7.04 -1.90 -3.95
C LEU A 124 7.52 -1.00 -2.81
N ASP A 125 8.70 -0.39 -2.95
CA ASP A 125 9.35 0.52 -2.01
C ASP A 125 8.69 1.91 -2.10
N THR A 126 7.72 2.14 -1.22
CA THR A 126 6.91 3.37 -1.22
C THR A 126 7.53 4.45 -0.36
N ASP A 127 8.33 4.08 0.63
CA ASP A 127 9.04 5.01 1.52
C ASP A 127 10.45 5.38 1.03
N LEU A 128 10.90 4.76 -0.07
CA LEU A 128 12.20 4.99 -0.72
C LEU A 128 13.38 4.63 0.19
N SER A 129 13.20 3.62 1.05
CA SER A 129 14.26 3.13 1.93
C SER A 129 15.30 2.27 1.22
N GLY A 130 15.02 1.82 -0.01
CA GLY A 130 15.84 0.86 -0.76
C GLY A 130 15.55 -0.60 -0.38
N PHE A 131 14.59 -0.84 0.51
CA PHE A 131 14.13 -2.15 0.94
C PHE A 131 12.61 -2.19 0.95
N VAL A 132 12.03 -3.38 0.85
CA VAL A 132 10.57 -3.54 0.89
C VAL A 132 10.18 -4.26 2.18
N SER A 133 9.35 -3.61 2.97
CA SER A 133 8.75 -4.20 4.17
C SER A 133 7.53 -5.06 3.84
N ARG A 134 7.10 -5.89 4.79
CA ARG A 134 5.86 -6.68 4.67
C ARG A 134 4.64 -5.80 4.43
N ALA A 135 4.58 -4.64 5.09
CA ALA A 135 3.48 -3.70 4.95
C ALA A 135 3.41 -3.11 3.53
N GLU A 136 4.57 -2.84 2.93
CA GLU A 136 4.68 -2.33 1.57
C GLU A 136 4.32 -3.37 0.52
N LEU A 137 4.76 -4.62 0.71
CA LEU A 137 4.33 -5.74 -0.14
C LEU A 137 2.79 -5.90 -0.10
N ALA A 138 2.19 -5.82 1.09
CA ALA A 138 0.74 -5.86 1.25
C ALA A 138 0.04 -4.69 0.53
N ASN A 139 0.59 -3.48 0.65
CA ASN A 139 0.07 -2.28 0.01
C ASN A 139 0.17 -2.36 -1.52
N TYR A 140 1.29 -2.86 -2.06
CA TYR A 140 1.49 -3.09 -3.49
C TYR A 140 0.37 -3.98 -4.05
N PHE A 141 0.11 -5.11 -3.40
CA PHE A 141 -0.94 -6.03 -3.81
C PHE A 141 -2.35 -5.44 -3.69
N GLN A 142 -2.63 -4.64 -2.65
CA GLN A 142 -3.91 -3.98 -2.46
C GLN A 142 -4.19 -2.90 -3.52
N THR A 143 -3.20 -2.05 -3.81
CA THR A 143 -3.31 -0.92 -4.74
C THR A 143 -3.28 -1.34 -6.20
N SER A 144 -2.64 -2.46 -6.52
CA SER A 144 -2.56 -2.99 -7.89
C SER A 144 -3.87 -3.59 -8.40
N GLY A 145 -4.99 -3.40 -7.68
CA GLY A 145 -6.30 -3.89 -8.09
C GLY A 145 -6.39 -5.41 -8.10
N MET A 146 -5.51 -6.09 -7.35
CA MET A 146 -5.72 -7.48 -6.99
C MET A 146 -6.84 -7.50 -5.95
N LEU A 147 -8.06 -7.36 -6.47
CA LEU A 147 -9.26 -7.41 -5.69
C LEU A 147 -9.30 -8.75 -4.96
N ARG A 148 -9.44 -8.68 -3.64
CA ARG A 148 -9.68 -9.81 -2.75
C ARG A 148 -10.85 -10.69 -3.23
N LEU A 149 -11.78 -10.10 -3.98
CA LEU A 149 -12.84 -10.78 -4.70
C LEU A 149 -13.10 -10.06 -6.02
N LEU A 150 -13.02 -10.78 -7.14
CA LEU A 150 -13.43 -10.26 -8.43
C LEU A 150 -14.90 -10.61 -8.68
N VAL A 151 -15.72 -9.58 -8.92
CA VAL A 151 -17.10 -9.76 -9.38
C VAL A 151 -17.13 -9.50 -10.88
N GLN A 152 -17.35 -10.55 -11.67
CA GLN A 152 -17.58 -10.41 -13.11
C GLN A 152 -19.09 -10.29 -13.34
N GLY A 153 -19.53 -9.15 -13.86
CA GLY A 153 -20.87 -9.05 -14.41
C GLY A 153 -20.92 -9.79 -15.74
N LEU A 154 -21.64 -10.92 -15.79
CA LEU A 154 -22.09 -11.47 -17.07
C LEU A 154 -23.21 -10.55 -17.56
N TYR A 155 -22.86 -9.64 -18.47
CA TYR A 155 -23.83 -8.86 -19.21
C TYR A 155 -24.36 -9.76 -20.33
N ASP A 156 -25.59 -10.26 -20.19
CA ASP A 156 -26.34 -10.82 -21.31
C ASP A 156 -27.02 -9.64 -22.04
N PRO A 157 -26.70 -9.40 -23.34
CA PRO A 157 -27.19 -8.25 -24.10
C PRO A 157 -28.69 -8.27 -24.41
#